data_AF-C1L5A2-F1
#
_entry.id   AF-C1L5A2-F1
#
_cell.length_a   1.000
_cell.length_b   1.000
_cell.length_c   1.000
_cell.angle_alpha   90.00
_cell.angle_beta   90.00
_cell.angle_gamma   90.00
#
_symmetry.space_group_name_H-M   'P 1'
#
loop_
_entity.id
_entity.type
_entity.pdbx_description
1 polymer ?
#
loop_
_entity_poly.entity_id
_entity_poly.type
_entity_poly.pdbx_seq_one_letter_code
_entity_poly.pdbx_strand_id
1 'polypeptide(L)'
;MEFAHDEHHQQHHHEHRQEHRHQHHQQQQSSMNNTNSNSNHYDTFIGNDGILLSYGYLGMYIFSLGLSWWILAIRQCYNTIKCNNNNNNNVKYTTDISTSFCYHRHRCLEGSCKILCCSIGIIIELYCLTLHHHHHHHHHDYAYTQLPFYISFIIAGLLDILISTIISPPKGIDYVIHALPFYIHSYCFRGHSYEQSSITLTCYLLISYWGFITGISIINEMLLSNSFIWIWIKCFNVILHGTWICQTGIIFLNTSTLNEYHHQHHHHNKIMQIVILFVWYMFIIMLGQLIILILLAKYYQVIPDWTRSIQQNTSWQKYQSNSMPIHNNNNNNNHIEYIQLLNTDYIE
;
A
#
# COMPACT_ATOMS: atom_id res chain seq x y z
N MET A 1 25.97 -55.51 68.07
CA MET A 1 26.09 -56.17 66.74
C MET A 1 24.73 -56.24 66.05
N GLU A 2 23.90 -55.20 66.19
CA GLU A 2 22.48 -55.22 65.76
C GLU A 2 22.10 -53.90 65.04
N PHE A 3 23.11 -53.14 64.60
CA PHE A 3 22.93 -51.87 63.88
C PHE A 3 23.49 -51.93 62.45
N ALA A 4 24.13 -53.03 62.05
CA ALA A 4 24.72 -53.20 60.73
C ALA A 4 23.84 -54.00 59.76
N HIS A 5 22.66 -54.47 60.19
CA HIS A 5 21.77 -55.29 59.35
C HIS A 5 20.64 -54.49 58.69
N ASP A 6 20.28 -53.31 59.22
CA ASP A 6 19.19 -52.49 58.69
C ASP A 6 19.57 -51.60 57.50
N GLU A 7 20.84 -51.21 57.35
CA GLU A 7 21.26 -50.35 56.22
C GLU A 7 21.26 -51.10 54.88
N HIS A 8 21.54 -52.41 54.87
CA HIS A 8 21.52 -53.20 53.64
C HIS A 8 20.10 -53.40 53.07
N HIS A 9 19.06 -53.35 53.91
CA HIS A 9 17.69 -53.53 53.47
C HIS A 9 17.09 -52.27 52.83
N GLN A 10 17.53 -51.08 53.23
CA GLN A 10 17.06 -49.82 52.64
C GLN A 10 17.67 -49.54 51.26
N GLN A 11 18.91 -49.99 51.01
CA GLN A 11 19.58 -49.75 49.74
C GLN A 11 18.99 -50.60 48.59
N HIS A 12 18.61 -51.86 48.86
CA HIS A 12 17.92 -52.71 47.88
C HIS A 12 16.52 -52.21 47.51
N HIS A 13 15.83 -51.54 48.44
CA HIS A 13 14.50 -50.99 48.15
C HIS A 13 14.53 -49.76 47.23
N HIS A 14 15.66 -49.05 47.17
CA HIS A 14 15.82 -47.88 46.32
C HIS A 14 16.13 -48.23 44.87
N GLU A 15 16.90 -49.28 44.60
CA GLU A 15 17.19 -49.76 43.23
C GLU A 15 15.94 -50.30 42.53
N HIS A 16 15.14 -51.14 43.21
CA HIS A 16 13.90 -51.67 42.62
C HIS A 16 12.88 -50.57 42.25
N ARG A 17 12.92 -49.42 42.95
CA ARG A 17 12.02 -48.28 42.68
C ARG A 17 12.49 -47.42 41.51
N GLN A 18 13.76 -47.51 41.09
CA GLN A 18 14.28 -46.82 39.92
C GLN A 18 14.05 -47.63 38.63
N GLU A 19 14.20 -48.95 38.68
CA GLU A 19 13.92 -49.81 37.51
C GLU A 19 12.46 -49.77 37.07
N HIS A 20 11.51 -49.77 38.02
CA HIS A 20 10.09 -49.65 37.71
C HIS A 20 9.71 -48.29 37.05
N ARG A 21 10.46 -47.22 37.31
CA ARG A 21 10.22 -45.91 36.67
C ARG A 21 10.73 -45.86 35.23
N HIS A 22 11.80 -46.58 34.91
CA HIS A 22 12.31 -46.64 33.54
C HIS A 22 11.44 -47.49 32.61
N GLN A 23 10.83 -48.56 33.10
CA GLN A 23 9.92 -49.37 32.30
C GLN A 23 8.62 -48.63 31.92
N HIS A 24 8.07 -47.81 32.84
CA HIS A 24 6.86 -47.01 32.53
C HIS A 24 7.11 -45.93 31.45
N HIS A 25 8.30 -45.34 31.38
CA HIS A 25 8.60 -44.35 30.33
C HIS A 25 8.83 -44.99 28.95
N GLN A 26 9.42 -46.19 28.88
CA GLN A 26 9.57 -46.89 27.60
C GLN A 26 8.23 -47.41 27.05
N GLN A 27 7.30 -47.79 27.92
CA GLN A 27 5.98 -48.27 27.49
C GLN A 27 5.05 -47.14 27.02
N GLN A 28 5.20 -45.92 27.57
CA GLN A 28 4.48 -44.73 27.07
C GLN A 28 5.01 -44.25 25.71
N GLN A 29 6.32 -44.31 25.47
CA GLN A 29 6.88 -43.95 24.16
C GLN A 29 6.52 -44.93 23.04
N SER A 30 6.35 -46.22 23.37
CA SER A 30 5.94 -47.22 22.36
C SER A 30 4.43 -47.18 22.05
N SER A 31 3.59 -46.66 22.94
CA SER A 31 2.16 -46.40 22.63
C SER A 31 1.89 -45.17 21.76
N MET A 32 2.83 -44.21 21.65
CA MET A 32 2.67 -43.03 20.78
C MET A 32 3.12 -43.27 19.33
N ASN A 33 3.92 -44.31 19.06
CA ASN A 33 4.45 -44.56 17.72
C ASN A 33 3.53 -45.41 16.81
N ASN A 34 2.38 -45.89 17.31
CA ASN A 34 1.54 -46.86 16.58
C ASN A 34 0.20 -46.30 16.05
N THR A 35 0.01 -44.99 16.08
CA THR A 35 -1.14 -44.27 15.46
C THR A 35 -0.75 -43.51 14.20
N ASN A 36 0.28 -43.96 13.48
CA ASN A 36 0.55 -43.52 12.10
C ASN A 36 0.04 -44.57 11.12
N SER A 37 -1.29 -44.62 10.96
CA SER A 37 -1.93 -45.36 9.88
C SER A 37 -2.91 -44.45 9.15
N ASN A 38 -2.49 -44.00 7.97
CA ASN A 38 -3.32 -43.79 6.81
C ASN A 38 -4.62 -42.99 7.00
N SER A 39 -4.48 -41.68 7.17
CA SER A 39 -5.47 -40.74 6.63
C SER A 39 -4.78 -39.95 5.51
N ASN A 40 -5.05 -40.34 4.27
CA ASN A 40 -4.69 -39.57 3.08
C ASN A 40 -5.37 -38.20 3.17
N HIS A 41 -4.63 -37.22 3.68
CA HIS A 41 -5.02 -35.81 3.73
C HIS A 41 -5.06 -35.25 2.31
N TYR A 42 -6.27 -35.00 1.82
CA TYR A 42 -6.53 -34.07 0.73
C TYR A 42 -6.94 -32.68 1.28
N ASP A 43 -6.46 -32.31 2.48
CA ASP A 43 -6.88 -31.06 3.16
C ASP A 43 -5.88 -29.89 3.07
N THR A 44 -4.76 -30.01 2.35
CA THR A 44 -3.65 -29.04 2.46
C THR A 44 -3.42 -28.19 1.21
N PHE A 45 -4.48 -27.67 0.60
CA PHE A 45 -4.31 -26.66 -0.47
C PHE A 45 -5.12 -25.36 -0.29
N ILE A 46 -6.27 -25.40 0.40
CA ILE A 46 -7.27 -24.31 0.32
C ILE A 46 -7.02 -23.17 1.34
N GLY A 47 -6.17 -23.36 2.35
CA GLY A 47 -6.00 -22.39 3.44
C GLY A 47 -5.29 -21.08 3.06
N ASN A 48 -4.39 -21.11 2.07
CA ASN A 48 -3.50 -19.98 1.76
C ASN A 48 -3.83 -19.25 0.46
N ASP A 49 -4.72 -19.81 -0.35
CA ASP A 49 -5.18 -19.22 -1.60
C ASP A 49 -5.89 -17.87 -1.35
N GLY A 50 -6.58 -17.73 -0.21
CA GLY A 50 -7.24 -16.49 0.18
C GLY A 50 -6.26 -15.34 0.45
N ILE A 51 -5.13 -15.63 1.12
CA ILE A 51 -4.10 -14.62 1.41
C ILE A 51 -3.43 -14.17 0.11
N LEU A 52 -3.09 -15.12 -0.78
CA LEU A 52 -2.54 -14.79 -2.09
C LEU A 52 -3.48 -13.91 -2.90
N LEU A 53 -4.77 -14.24 -2.93
CA LEU A 53 -5.78 -13.49 -3.67
C LEU A 53 -5.91 -12.05 -3.16
N SER A 54 -5.97 -11.86 -1.85
CA SER A 54 -6.08 -10.55 -1.21
C SER A 54 -4.83 -9.68 -1.46
N TYR A 55 -3.64 -10.21 -1.22
CA TYR A 55 -2.38 -9.47 -1.45
C TYR A 55 -2.11 -9.23 -2.94
N GLY A 56 -2.40 -10.21 -3.79
CA GLY A 56 -2.28 -10.08 -5.24
C GLY A 56 -3.21 -9.01 -5.78
N TYR A 57 -4.48 -8.99 -5.34
CA TYR A 57 -5.43 -7.96 -5.75
C TYR A 57 -4.98 -6.57 -5.31
N LEU A 58 -4.62 -6.41 -4.03
CA LEU A 58 -4.18 -5.13 -3.48
C LEU A 58 -2.94 -4.60 -4.22
N GLY A 59 -1.93 -5.46 -4.41
CA GLY A 59 -0.70 -5.07 -5.07
C GLY A 59 -0.92 -4.70 -6.54
N MET A 60 -1.77 -5.45 -7.27
CA MET A 60 -2.13 -5.14 -8.64
C MET A 60 -2.92 -3.83 -8.76
N TYR A 61 -3.80 -3.54 -7.81
CA TYR A 61 -4.52 -2.28 -7.73
C TYR A 61 -3.57 -1.09 -7.54
N ILE A 62 -2.68 -1.15 -6.55
CA ILE A 62 -1.69 -0.08 -6.27
C ILE A 62 -0.72 0.08 -7.45
N PHE A 63 -0.27 -1.03 -8.05
CA PHE A 63 0.56 -1.00 -9.25
C PHE A 63 -0.13 -0.29 -10.42
N SER A 64 -1.40 -0.62 -10.67
CA SER A 64 -2.20 -0.01 -11.74
C SER A 64 -2.44 1.48 -11.50
N LEU A 65 -2.65 1.89 -10.24
CA LEU A 65 -2.72 3.30 -9.84
C LEU A 65 -1.40 4.03 -10.12
N GLY A 66 -0.28 3.46 -9.69
CA GLY A 66 1.05 4.04 -9.92
C GLY A 66 1.37 4.20 -11.41
N LEU A 67 1.06 3.19 -12.22
CA LEU A 67 1.19 3.27 -13.68
C LEU A 67 0.29 4.34 -14.28
N SER A 68 -0.97 4.42 -13.86
CA SER A 68 -1.93 5.40 -14.35
C SER A 68 -1.45 6.83 -14.05
N TRP A 69 -1.01 7.10 -12.82
CA TRP A 69 -0.45 8.39 -12.42
C TRP A 69 0.80 8.75 -13.21
N TRP A 70 1.64 7.76 -13.49
CA TRP A 70 2.85 7.98 -14.27
C TRP A 70 2.56 8.29 -15.74
N ILE A 71 1.61 7.59 -16.37
CA ILE A 71 1.14 7.89 -17.73
C ILE A 71 0.56 9.31 -17.79
N LEU A 72 -0.23 9.70 -16.79
CA LEU A 72 -0.79 11.05 -16.68
C LEU A 72 0.31 12.11 -16.52
N ALA A 73 1.31 11.86 -15.67
CA ALA A 73 2.45 12.75 -15.48
C ALA A 73 3.22 12.98 -16.79
N ILE A 74 3.48 11.90 -17.54
CA ILE A 74 4.17 12.01 -18.84
C ILE A 74 3.30 12.78 -19.85
N ARG A 75 2.00 12.48 -19.92
CA ARG A 75 1.08 13.17 -20.83
C ARG A 75 0.99 14.68 -20.53
N GLN A 76 0.94 15.06 -19.25
CA GLN A 76 0.95 16.45 -18.83
C GLN A 76 2.24 17.15 -19.26
N CYS A 77 3.39 16.53 -18.98
CA CYS A 77 4.68 17.09 -19.34
C CYS A 77 4.82 17.31 -20.85
N TYR A 78 4.39 16.32 -21.64
CA TYR A 78 4.41 16.41 -23.09
C TYR A 78 3.47 17.49 -23.66
N ASN A 79 2.23 17.57 -23.16
CA ASN A 79 1.28 18.59 -23.58
C ASN A 79 1.83 20.00 -23.35
N THR A 80 2.50 20.24 -22.22
CA THR A 80 3.13 21.52 -21.92
C THR A 80 4.24 21.86 -22.93
N ILE A 81 5.07 20.90 -23.32
CA ILE A 81 6.13 21.12 -24.32
C ILE A 81 5.54 21.42 -25.70
N LYS A 82 4.50 20.67 -26.11
CA LYS A 82 3.82 20.88 -27.40
C LYS A 82 3.17 22.27 -27.49
N CYS A 83 2.50 22.71 -26.42
CA CYS A 83 1.89 24.03 -26.36
C CYS A 83 2.94 25.16 -26.43
N ASN A 84 4.09 25.00 -25.76
CA ASN A 84 5.17 25.98 -25.82
C ASN A 84 5.75 26.13 -27.24
N ASN A 85 5.95 25.01 -27.95
CA ASN A 85 6.48 25.05 -29.32
C ASN A 85 5.51 25.72 -30.31
N ASN A 86 4.20 25.52 -30.14
CA ASN A 86 3.19 26.16 -30.99
C ASN A 86 2.96 27.65 -30.64
N ASN A 87 3.05 28.04 -29.37
CA ASN A 87 2.86 29.43 -28.95
C ASN A 87 3.98 30.37 -29.44
N ASN A 88 5.19 29.86 -29.68
CA ASN A 88 6.23 30.64 -30.35
C ASN A 88 5.87 31.00 -31.80
N ASN A 89 4.90 30.30 -32.42
CA ASN A 89 4.55 30.49 -33.82
C ASN A 89 3.16 31.11 -34.04
N ASN A 90 2.24 31.12 -33.07
CA ASN A 90 0.93 31.78 -33.22
C ASN A 90 0.30 32.15 -31.87
N VAL A 91 0.32 33.44 -31.53
CA VAL A 91 -0.52 34.03 -30.48
C VAL A 91 -1.97 34.01 -30.94
N LYS A 92 -2.74 32.98 -30.57
CA LYS A 92 -4.20 33.03 -30.55
C LYS A 92 -4.74 32.34 -29.30
N TYR A 93 -5.16 33.18 -28.36
CA TYR A 93 -6.03 32.88 -27.23
C TYR A 93 -7.37 32.34 -27.71
N THR A 94 -7.45 31.08 -28.07
CA THR A 94 -8.73 30.42 -28.29
C THR A 94 -8.65 28.98 -27.81
N THR A 95 -9.50 28.66 -26.83
CA THR A 95 -9.98 27.33 -26.40
C THR A 95 -9.41 26.69 -25.12
N ASP A 96 -9.42 27.42 -23.99
CA ASP A 96 -9.33 26.83 -22.64
C ASP A 96 -10.60 26.09 -22.17
N ILE A 97 -11.69 26.14 -22.94
CA ILE A 97 -12.99 25.58 -22.52
C ILE A 97 -13.09 24.06 -22.77
N SER A 98 -12.42 23.53 -23.79
CA SER A 98 -12.52 22.09 -24.15
C SER A 98 -11.60 21.20 -23.30
N THR A 99 -10.50 21.75 -22.79
CA THR A 99 -9.56 21.05 -21.88
C THR A 99 -10.12 20.91 -20.48
N SER A 100 -10.88 21.90 -19.99
CA SER A 100 -11.54 21.87 -18.68
C SER A 100 -12.57 20.74 -18.56
N PHE A 101 -13.46 20.58 -19.55
CA PHE A 101 -14.50 19.55 -19.51
C PHE A 101 -13.91 18.11 -19.52
N CYS A 102 -12.85 17.89 -20.30
CA CYS A 102 -12.13 16.61 -20.30
C CYS A 102 -11.40 16.36 -18.98
N TYR A 103 -10.86 17.39 -18.34
CA TYR A 103 -10.17 17.30 -17.05
C TYR A 103 -11.14 16.92 -15.92
N HIS A 104 -12.30 17.59 -15.84
CA HIS A 104 -13.35 17.26 -14.86
C HIS A 104 -13.90 15.84 -15.05
N ARG A 105 -14.16 15.43 -16.30
CA ARG A 105 -14.67 14.08 -16.60
C ARG A 105 -13.65 13.00 -16.27
N HIS A 106 -12.37 13.22 -16.58
CA HIS A 106 -11.29 12.28 -16.24
C HIS A 106 -11.18 12.11 -14.72
N ARG A 107 -11.22 13.21 -13.97
CA ARG A 107 -11.12 13.20 -12.51
C ARG A 107 -12.28 12.47 -11.83
N CYS A 108 -13.51 12.68 -12.31
CA CYS A 108 -14.69 11.96 -11.83
C CYS A 108 -14.61 10.45 -12.12
N LEU A 109 -14.12 10.08 -13.32
CA LEU A 109 -13.92 8.69 -13.71
C LEU A 109 -12.82 8.01 -12.88
N GLU A 110 -11.73 8.73 -12.58
CA GLU A 110 -10.67 8.24 -11.69
C GLU A 110 -11.20 7.98 -10.28
N GLY A 111 -11.92 8.94 -9.69
CA GLY A 111 -12.54 8.77 -8.37
C GLY A 111 -13.53 7.59 -8.32
N SER A 112 -14.36 7.47 -9.36
CA SER A 112 -15.32 6.37 -9.50
C SER A 112 -14.62 5.01 -9.63
N CYS A 113 -13.53 4.93 -10.41
CA CYS A 113 -12.72 3.72 -10.54
C CYS A 113 -12.06 3.33 -9.22
N LYS A 114 -11.54 4.30 -8.45
CA LYS A 114 -10.99 4.05 -7.10
C LYS A 114 -12.03 3.43 -6.16
N ILE A 115 -13.24 3.99 -6.11
CA ILE A 115 -14.32 3.47 -5.25
C ILE A 115 -14.71 2.06 -5.66
N LEU A 116 -14.87 1.79 -6.96
CA LEU A 116 -15.23 0.46 -7.47
C LEU A 116 -14.15 -0.59 -7.19
N CYS A 117 -12.88 -0.26 -7.42
CA CYS A 117 -11.79 -1.17 -7.10
C CYS A 117 -11.69 -1.42 -5.58
N CYS A 118 -11.86 -0.40 -4.75
CA CYS A 118 -11.81 -0.58 -3.30
C CYS A 118 -13.00 -1.39 -2.78
N SER A 119 -14.21 -1.21 -3.33
CA SER A 119 -15.35 -2.03 -2.93
C SER A 119 -15.17 -3.50 -3.30
N ILE A 120 -14.61 -3.78 -4.49
CA ILE A 120 -14.22 -5.14 -4.88
C ILE A 120 -13.15 -5.69 -3.93
N GLY A 121 -12.13 -4.90 -3.57
CA GLY A 121 -11.09 -5.29 -2.61
C GLY A 121 -11.66 -5.66 -1.24
N ILE A 122 -12.61 -4.87 -0.72
CA ILE A 122 -13.32 -5.16 0.54
C ILE A 122 -14.09 -6.48 0.42
N ILE A 123 -14.80 -6.71 -0.68
CA ILE A 123 -15.54 -7.96 -0.90
C ILE A 123 -14.58 -9.16 -0.96
N ILE A 124 -13.43 -9.02 -1.63
CA ILE A 124 -12.41 -10.07 -1.69
C ILE A 124 -11.86 -10.36 -0.30
N GLU A 125 -11.51 -9.34 0.48
CA GLU A 125 -11.00 -9.50 1.86
C GLU A 125 -12.04 -10.17 2.76
N LEU A 126 -13.31 -9.75 2.70
CA LEU A 126 -14.42 -10.38 3.43
C LEU A 126 -14.67 -11.83 2.99
N TYR A 127 -14.53 -12.13 1.70
CA TYR A 127 -14.67 -13.49 1.18
C TYR A 127 -13.52 -14.38 1.66
N CYS A 128 -12.28 -13.91 1.57
CA CYS A 128 -11.10 -14.61 2.09
C CYS A 128 -11.20 -14.88 3.59
N LEU A 129 -11.71 -13.91 4.35
CA LEU A 129 -12.03 -14.04 5.78
C LEU A 129 -13.04 -15.15 6.05
N THR A 130 -14.15 -15.15 5.31
CA THR A 130 -15.23 -16.14 5.48
C THR A 130 -14.74 -17.56 5.17
N LEU A 131 -13.94 -17.70 4.10
CA LEU A 131 -13.33 -18.97 3.71
C LEU A 131 -12.37 -19.50 4.79
N HIS A 132 -11.60 -18.62 5.40
CA HIS A 132 -10.64 -18.97 6.45
C HIS A 132 -11.34 -19.35 7.77
N HIS A 133 -12.40 -18.63 8.16
CA HIS A 133 -13.16 -18.89 9.38
C HIS A 133 -13.82 -20.27 9.40
N HIS A 134 -14.22 -20.79 8.23
CA HIS A 134 -14.86 -22.11 8.15
C HIS A 134 -13.89 -23.27 8.39
N HIS A 135 -12.59 -23.08 8.14
CA HIS A 135 -11.58 -24.14 8.19
C HIS A 135 -10.77 -24.19 9.50
N HIS A 136 -10.59 -23.08 10.21
CA HIS A 136 -9.85 -23.05 11.47
C HIS A 136 -10.62 -22.33 12.57
N HIS A 137 -11.16 -23.12 13.52
CA HIS A 137 -11.90 -22.64 14.69
C HIS A 137 -11.02 -21.97 15.76
N HIS A 138 -9.71 -21.81 15.54
CA HIS A 138 -8.77 -21.27 16.52
C HIS A 138 -8.05 -20.00 16.03
N HIS A 139 -8.48 -18.87 16.59
CA HIS A 139 -7.68 -17.67 16.92
C HIS A 139 -6.69 -17.12 15.88
N HIS A 140 -7.16 -16.51 14.80
CA HIS A 140 -6.38 -15.49 14.10
C HIS A 140 -7.23 -14.24 13.80
N ASP A 141 -7.23 -13.30 14.74
CA ASP A 141 -7.93 -11.99 14.69
C ASP A 141 -7.23 -10.97 13.77
N TYR A 142 -6.29 -11.39 12.92
CA TYR A 142 -5.34 -10.51 12.22
C TYR A 142 -5.67 -10.23 10.76
N ALA A 143 -6.81 -10.73 10.28
CA ALA A 143 -7.14 -10.72 8.86
C ALA A 143 -7.84 -9.44 8.37
N TYR A 144 -7.82 -8.36 9.17
CA TYR A 144 -8.33 -7.02 8.80
C TYR A 144 -7.23 -6.03 8.37
N THR A 145 -6.03 -6.51 8.04
CA THR A 145 -4.86 -5.63 7.85
C THR A 145 -5.00 -4.71 6.62
N GLN A 146 -5.83 -5.05 5.63
CA GLN A 146 -6.00 -4.26 4.39
C GLN A 146 -7.28 -3.42 4.39
N LEU A 147 -8.30 -3.77 5.19
CA LEU A 147 -9.57 -3.06 5.24
C LEU A 147 -9.45 -1.54 5.50
N PRO A 148 -8.63 -1.05 6.46
CA PRO A 148 -8.46 0.39 6.69
C PRO A 148 -7.89 1.12 5.48
N PHE A 149 -7.03 0.46 4.70
CA PHE A 149 -6.48 1.01 3.46
C PHE A 149 -7.57 1.22 2.43
N TYR A 150 -8.41 0.21 2.16
CA TYR A 150 -9.51 0.35 1.20
C TYR A 150 -10.50 1.45 1.61
N ILE A 151 -10.87 1.52 2.89
CA ILE A 151 -11.76 2.57 3.40
C ILE A 151 -11.16 3.95 3.18
N SER A 152 -9.88 4.13 3.51
CA SER A 152 -9.20 5.41 3.29
C SER A 152 -9.08 5.79 1.82
N PHE A 153 -8.90 4.83 0.92
CA PHE A 153 -8.91 5.08 -0.53
C PHE A 153 -10.32 5.37 -1.09
N ILE A 154 -11.38 4.81 -0.51
CA ILE A 154 -12.76 5.20 -0.83
C ILE A 154 -12.98 6.67 -0.48
N ILE A 155 -12.49 7.13 0.68
CA ILE A 155 -12.56 8.55 1.07
C ILE A 155 -11.82 9.42 0.05
N ALA A 156 -10.64 8.99 -0.41
CA ALA A 156 -9.91 9.69 -1.47
C ALA A 156 -10.68 9.74 -2.79
N GLY A 157 -11.29 8.63 -3.22
CA GLY A 157 -12.12 8.58 -4.42
C GLY A 157 -13.39 9.44 -4.33
N LEU A 158 -14.02 9.50 -3.16
CA LEU A 158 -15.17 10.37 -2.90
C LEU A 158 -14.77 11.85 -2.99
N LEU A 159 -13.62 12.21 -2.43
CA LEU A 159 -13.09 13.57 -2.56
C LEU A 159 -12.85 13.93 -4.03
N ASP A 160 -12.28 13.03 -4.84
CA ASP A 160 -12.08 13.29 -6.27
C ASP A 160 -13.38 13.57 -7.03
N ILE A 161 -14.45 12.82 -6.72
CA ILE A 161 -15.78 13.05 -7.29
C ILE A 161 -16.34 14.40 -6.80
N LEU A 162 -16.19 14.71 -5.51
CA LEU A 162 -16.68 15.95 -4.91
C LEU A 162 -15.98 17.19 -5.48
N ILE A 163 -14.66 17.10 -5.69
CA ILE A 163 -13.85 18.13 -6.36
C ILE A 163 -14.30 18.32 -7.80
N SER A 164 -14.66 17.24 -8.49
CA SER A 164 -15.11 17.33 -9.87
C SER A 164 -16.50 17.94 -10.03
N THR A 165 -17.34 17.94 -8.98
CA THR A 165 -18.78 18.27 -9.07
C THR A 165 -19.16 19.56 -8.36
N ILE A 166 -18.82 19.74 -7.07
CA ILE A 166 -19.47 20.75 -6.21
C ILE A 166 -18.47 21.61 -5.44
N ILE A 167 -17.35 21.06 -4.97
CA ILE A 167 -16.50 21.72 -3.97
C ILE A 167 -15.11 22.02 -4.52
N SER A 168 -14.63 23.24 -4.32
CA SER A 168 -13.21 23.60 -4.50
C SER A 168 -12.53 23.61 -3.12
N PRO A 169 -11.94 22.49 -2.66
CA PRO A 169 -11.27 22.45 -1.36
C PRO A 169 -10.01 23.34 -1.37
N PRO A 170 -9.53 23.74 -0.18
CA PRO A 170 -8.24 24.36 -0.03
C PRO A 170 -7.12 23.61 -0.77
N LYS A 171 -6.23 24.37 -1.41
CA LYS A 171 -5.07 23.83 -2.14
C LYS A 171 -4.27 22.92 -1.20
N GLY A 172 -4.05 21.67 -1.63
CA GLY A 172 -3.24 20.69 -0.90
C GLY A 172 -4.00 19.59 -0.18
N ILE A 173 -5.29 19.79 0.16
CA ILE A 173 -6.09 18.75 0.85
C ILE A 173 -6.15 17.45 0.05
N ASP A 174 -6.24 17.58 -1.28
CA ASP A 174 -6.22 16.46 -2.22
C ASP A 174 -4.98 15.55 -2.05
N TYR A 175 -3.79 16.14 -1.92
CA TYR A 175 -2.55 15.39 -1.72
C TYR A 175 -2.50 14.71 -0.35
N VAL A 176 -2.97 15.39 0.70
CA VAL A 176 -3.01 14.84 2.06
C VAL A 176 -3.94 13.63 2.12
N ILE A 177 -5.13 13.74 1.51
CA ILE A 177 -6.10 12.65 1.49
C ILE A 177 -5.60 11.47 0.65
N HIS A 178 -4.86 11.71 -0.43
CA HIS A 178 -4.22 10.64 -1.21
C HIS A 178 -3.00 10.01 -0.53
N ALA A 179 -2.31 10.73 0.36
CA ALA A 179 -1.21 10.18 1.15
C ALA A 179 -1.69 9.34 2.35
N LEU A 180 -2.86 9.68 2.90
CA LEU A 180 -3.42 9.06 4.10
C LEU A 180 -3.52 7.51 4.02
N PRO A 181 -4.00 6.90 2.91
CA PRO A 181 -4.03 5.45 2.81
C PRO A 181 -2.67 4.78 2.98
N PHE A 182 -1.61 5.35 2.41
CA PHE A 182 -0.28 4.80 2.52
C PHE A 182 0.25 4.88 3.96
N TYR A 183 -0.06 5.96 4.70
CA TYR A 183 0.27 6.05 6.12
C TYR A 183 -0.48 5.01 6.94
N ILE A 184 -1.81 4.90 6.78
CA ILE A 184 -2.63 3.92 7.48
C ILE A 184 -2.09 2.51 7.22
N HIS A 185 -1.86 2.18 5.96
CA HIS A 185 -1.28 0.90 5.55
C HIS A 185 0.06 0.63 6.22
N SER A 186 0.93 1.64 6.28
CA SER A 186 2.24 1.52 6.93
C SER A 186 2.13 1.16 8.41
N TYR A 187 1.20 1.80 9.12
CA TYR A 187 0.94 1.50 10.53
C TYR A 187 0.32 0.12 10.73
N CYS A 188 -0.66 -0.27 9.89
CA CYS A 188 -1.28 -1.59 9.95
C CYS A 188 -0.24 -2.71 9.77
N PHE A 189 0.62 -2.60 8.75
CA PHE A 189 1.68 -3.57 8.50
C PHE A 189 2.77 -3.58 9.57
N ARG A 190 3.06 -2.42 10.18
CA ARG A 190 3.98 -2.36 11.32
C ARG A 190 3.42 -3.11 12.53
N GLY A 191 2.15 -2.89 12.87
CA GLY A 191 1.48 -3.60 13.95
C GLY A 191 1.49 -5.11 13.71
N HIS A 192 1.16 -5.52 12.49
CA HIS A 192 1.12 -6.94 12.11
C HIS A 192 2.49 -7.63 12.10
N SER A 193 3.58 -6.85 12.05
CA SER A 193 4.94 -7.39 12.03
C SER A 193 5.35 -8.04 13.37
N TYR A 194 4.83 -7.58 14.51
CA TYR A 194 5.32 -7.98 15.84
C TYR A 194 5.12 -9.46 16.20
N GLU A 195 4.16 -10.13 15.58
CA GLU A 195 3.71 -11.47 15.99
C GLU A 195 4.10 -12.55 14.97
N GLN A 196 4.94 -12.21 14.00
CA GLN A 196 5.17 -13.03 12.81
C GLN A 196 6.56 -13.67 12.77
N SER A 197 6.66 -14.77 12.01
CA SER A 197 7.93 -15.43 11.73
C SER A 197 8.93 -14.46 11.11
N SER A 198 10.22 -14.68 11.31
CA SER A 198 11.26 -13.69 10.98
C SER A 198 11.39 -13.35 9.48
N ILE A 199 10.96 -14.23 8.57
CA ILE A 199 10.83 -13.92 7.12
C ILE A 199 9.61 -13.01 6.89
N THR A 200 8.45 -13.40 7.38
CA THR A 200 7.19 -12.67 7.25
C THR A 200 7.27 -11.28 7.88
N LEU A 201 7.90 -11.19 9.05
CA LEU A 201 8.29 -9.97 9.75
C LEU A 201 9.04 -9.02 8.82
N THR A 202 10.07 -9.52 8.13
CA THR A 202 10.90 -8.70 7.24
C THR A 202 10.09 -8.14 6.08
N CYS A 203 9.23 -8.96 5.46
CA CYS A 203 8.35 -8.50 4.37
C CYS A 203 7.37 -7.41 4.84
N TYR A 204 6.75 -7.59 6.00
CA TYR A 204 5.84 -6.59 6.57
C TYR A 204 6.53 -5.29 6.96
N LEU A 205 7.74 -5.37 7.51
CA LEU A 205 8.56 -4.19 7.78
C LEU A 205 8.93 -3.45 6.48
N LEU A 206 9.31 -4.17 5.42
CA LEU A 206 9.60 -3.57 4.12
C LEU A 206 8.36 -2.86 3.54
N ILE A 207 7.19 -3.51 3.55
CA ILE A 207 5.91 -2.90 3.11
C ILE A 207 5.60 -1.64 3.93
N SER A 208 5.79 -1.72 5.25
CA SER A 208 5.52 -0.62 6.17
C SER A 208 6.43 0.59 5.92
N TYR A 209 7.74 0.39 5.90
CA TYR A 209 8.69 1.48 5.65
C TYR A 209 8.52 2.08 4.26
N TRP A 210 8.30 1.25 3.24
CA TRP A 210 8.12 1.72 1.88
C TRP A 210 6.78 2.45 1.68
N GLY A 211 5.72 2.00 2.33
CA GLY A 211 4.44 2.71 2.36
C GLY A 211 4.59 4.11 2.98
N PHE A 212 5.40 4.23 4.04
CA PHE A 212 5.64 5.51 4.70
C PHE A 212 6.42 6.48 3.79
N ILE A 213 7.46 5.98 3.11
CA ILE A 213 8.21 6.73 2.09
C ILE A 213 7.29 7.16 0.93
N THR A 214 6.36 6.29 0.53
CA THR A 214 5.36 6.59 -0.50
C THR A 214 4.46 7.76 -0.07
N GLY A 215 3.93 7.72 1.16
CA GLY A 215 3.17 8.82 1.75
C GLY A 215 3.96 10.14 1.79
N ILE A 216 5.23 10.09 2.22
CA ILE A 216 6.12 11.27 2.23
C ILE A 216 6.31 11.82 0.82
N SER A 217 6.49 10.96 -0.18
CA SER A 217 6.71 11.42 -1.56
C SER A 217 5.49 12.14 -2.15
N ILE A 218 4.28 11.74 -1.77
CA ILE A 218 3.03 12.44 -2.16
C ILE A 218 2.96 13.82 -1.48
N ILE A 219 3.32 13.91 -0.20
CA ILE A 219 3.36 15.20 0.51
C ILE A 219 4.48 16.11 -0.04
N ASN A 220 5.63 15.57 -0.39
CA ASN A 220 6.72 16.35 -0.98
C ASN A 220 6.36 16.88 -2.37
N GLU A 221 5.58 16.15 -3.16
CA GLU A 221 5.01 16.68 -4.40
C GLU A 221 4.09 17.88 -4.13
N MET A 222 3.31 17.88 -3.06
CA MET A 222 2.50 19.04 -2.65
C MET A 222 3.38 20.25 -2.31
N LEU A 223 4.48 20.05 -1.57
CA LEU A 223 5.38 21.13 -1.15
C LEU A 223 6.24 21.66 -2.31
N LEU A 224 6.63 20.77 -3.23
CA LEU A 224 7.58 21.03 -4.31
C LEU A 224 6.96 20.69 -5.67
N SER A 225 5.73 21.17 -5.89
CA SER A 225 4.88 20.92 -7.06
C SER A 225 5.52 21.29 -8.41
N ASN A 226 6.66 21.99 -8.38
CA ASN A 226 7.32 22.53 -9.56
C ASN A 226 8.42 21.60 -10.12
N SER A 227 8.70 20.48 -9.45
CA SER A 227 9.78 19.59 -9.88
C SER A 227 9.22 18.28 -10.41
N PHE A 228 9.49 18.00 -11.70
CA PHE A 228 9.19 16.70 -12.32
C PHE A 228 9.72 15.53 -11.49
N ILE A 229 10.87 15.74 -10.84
CA ILE A 229 11.57 14.75 -10.02
C ILE A 229 10.66 14.22 -8.91
N TRP A 230 9.86 15.06 -8.25
CA TRP A 230 8.97 14.60 -7.17
C TRP A 230 7.79 13.78 -7.70
N ILE A 231 7.25 14.15 -8.85
CA ILE A 231 6.21 13.37 -9.54
C ILE A 231 6.77 12.00 -9.93
N TRP A 232 8.00 11.97 -10.44
CA TRP A 232 8.70 10.74 -10.81
C TRP A 232 8.99 9.85 -9.60
N ILE A 233 9.53 10.41 -8.51
CA ILE A 233 9.79 9.69 -7.25
C ILE A 233 8.49 9.14 -6.65
N LYS A 234 7.40 9.92 -6.63
CA LYS A 234 6.08 9.44 -6.18
C LYS A 234 5.66 8.21 -6.99
N CYS A 235 5.65 8.32 -8.32
CA CYS A 235 5.20 7.23 -9.18
C CYS A 235 6.07 5.98 -9.00
N PHE A 236 7.39 6.15 -8.90
CA PHE A 236 8.32 5.08 -8.57
C PHE A 236 7.94 4.38 -7.26
N ASN A 237 7.76 5.15 -6.18
CA ASN A 237 7.44 4.61 -4.86
C ASN A 237 6.12 3.82 -4.87
N VAL A 238 5.07 4.35 -5.51
CA VAL A 238 3.75 3.69 -5.60
C VAL A 238 3.83 2.38 -6.40
N ILE A 239 4.51 2.38 -7.55
CA ILE A 239 4.68 1.18 -8.39
C ILE A 239 5.48 0.10 -7.63
N LEU A 240 6.57 0.49 -6.99
CA LEU A 240 7.38 -0.42 -6.17
C LEU A 240 6.60 -0.95 -4.96
N HIS A 241 5.80 -0.12 -4.31
CA HIS A 241 4.93 -0.54 -3.20
C HIS A 241 3.93 -1.61 -3.65
N GLY A 242 3.21 -1.38 -4.75
CA GLY A 242 2.23 -2.34 -5.29
C GLY A 242 2.87 -3.65 -5.75
N THR A 243 3.95 -3.58 -6.52
CA THR A 243 4.66 -4.80 -6.98
C THR A 243 5.23 -5.62 -5.82
N TRP A 244 5.76 -4.96 -4.78
CA TRP A 244 6.28 -5.66 -3.61
C TRP A 244 5.19 -6.36 -2.79
N ILE A 245 3.99 -5.76 -2.68
CA ILE A 245 2.84 -6.42 -2.05
C ILE A 245 2.45 -7.70 -2.80
N CYS A 246 2.40 -7.65 -4.14
CA CYS A 246 2.17 -8.85 -4.96
C CYS A 246 3.24 -9.93 -4.69
N GLN A 247 4.51 -9.53 -4.71
CA GLN A 247 5.63 -10.45 -4.49
C GLN A 247 5.59 -11.06 -3.09
N THR A 248 5.20 -10.28 -2.08
CA THR A 248 5.04 -10.75 -0.71
C THR A 248 3.95 -11.82 -0.61
N GLY A 249 2.83 -11.65 -1.32
CA GLY A 249 1.78 -12.69 -1.43
C GLY A 249 2.32 -14.02 -1.97
N ILE A 250 3.17 -13.97 -3.00
CA ILE A 250 3.82 -15.17 -3.58
C ILE A 250 4.82 -15.80 -2.58
N ILE A 251 5.60 -14.98 -1.87
CA ILE A 251 6.55 -15.46 -0.86
C ILE A 251 5.80 -16.19 0.26
N PHE A 252 4.64 -15.73 0.69
CA PHE A 252 3.84 -16.39 1.72
C PHE A 252 3.28 -17.74 1.24
N LEU A 253 2.82 -17.82 -0.01
CA LEU A 253 2.41 -19.09 -0.62
C LEU A 253 3.56 -20.11 -0.59
N ASN A 254 4.76 -19.71 -1.04
CA ASN A 254 5.92 -20.60 -1.06
C ASN A 254 6.43 -20.96 0.33
N THR A 255 6.36 -20.04 1.29
CA THR A 255 6.83 -20.31 2.67
C THR A 255 5.94 -21.32 3.36
N SER A 256 4.64 -21.28 3.09
CA SER A 256 3.68 -22.19 3.70
C SER A 256 3.75 -23.63 3.19
N THR A 257 4.08 -23.81 1.91
CA THR A 257 4.20 -25.13 1.28
C THR A 257 5.48 -25.87 1.70
N LEU A 258 6.44 -25.16 2.30
CA LEU A 258 7.76 -25.68 2.68
C LEU A 258 7.94 -25.88 4.19
N ASN A 259 6.90 -25.65 5.01
CA ASN A 259 7.07 -25.38 6.43
C ASN A 259 7.21 -26.60 7.36
N GLU A 260 7.46 -27.82 6.88
CA GLU A 260 7.41 -28.97 7.79
C GLU A 260 8.72 -29.60 8.24
N TYR A 261 9.92 -29.31 7.71
CA TYR A 261 11.06 -30.15 8.14
C TYR A 261 12.39 -29.54 8.62
N HIS A 262 13.00 -28.48 8.07
CA HIS A 262 14.49 -28.47 8.21
C HIS A 262 15.34 -27.21 8.47
N HIS A 263 14.85 -26.01 8.75
CA HIS A 263 15.76 -24.83 8.68
C HIS A 263 15.73 -23.82 9.82
N GLN A 264 16.26 -24.23 10.99
CA GLN A 264 16.65 -23.30 12.07
C GLN A 264 17.99 -22.58 11.77
N HIS A 265 18.93 -23.24 11.07
CA HIS A 265 20.28 -22.69 10.82
C HIS A 265 20.41 -21.75 9.60
N HIS A 266 19.44 -21.73 8.68
CA HIS A 266 19.50 -20.92 7.45
C HIS A 266 18.62 -19.65 7.48
N HIS A 267 18.07 -19.28 8.65
CA HIS A 267 17.11 -18.19 8.74
C HIS A 267 17.70 -16.83 8.31
N HIS A 268 18.94 -16.53 8.72
CA HIS A 268 19.59 -15.27 8.39
C HIS A 268 19.85 -15.11 6.88
N ASN A 269 20.29 -16.18 6.21
CA ASN A 269 20.57 -16.16 4.77
C ASN A 269 19.30 -15.88 3.95
N LYS A 270 18.16 -16.43 4.36
CA LYS A 270 16.87 -16.20 3.69
C LYS A 270 16.41 -14.74 3.84
N ILE A 271 16.57 -14.14 5.02
CA ILE A 271 16.28 -12.71 5.23
C ILE A 271 17.15 -11.85 4.30
N MET A 272 18.46 -12.13 4.25
CA MET A 272 19.39 -11.38 3.41
C MET A 272 19.00 -11.46 1.93
N GLN A 273 18.60 -12.65 1.45
CA GLN A 273 18.13 -12.84 0.08
C GLN A 273 16.87 -12.02 -0.24
N ILE A 274 15.92 -11.91 0.69
CA ILE A 274 14.69 -11.10 0.51
C ILE A 274 15.04 -9.61 0.37
N VAL A 275 15.95 -9.11 1.20
CA VAL A 275 16.39 -7.70 1.11
C VAL A 275 17.14 -7.44 -0.20
N ILE A 276 18.03 -8.36 -0.61
CA ILE A 276 18.73 -8.26 -1.90
C ILE A 276 17.71 -8.27 -3.05
N LEU A 277 16.73 -9.17 -3.01
CA LEU A 277 15.66 -9.25 -3.99
C LEU A 277 14.90 -7.92 -4.06
N PHE A 278 14.49 -7.37 -2.91
CA PHE A 278 13.81 -6.08 -2.84
C PHE A 278 14.61 -4.97 -3.52
N VAL A 279 15.92 -4.87 -3.24
CA VAL A 279 16.81 -3.88 -3.88
C VAL A 279 16.89 -4.09 -5.39
N TRP A 280 16.96 -5.33 -5.88
CA TRP A 280 16.91 -5.61 -7.32
C TRP A 280 15.59 -5.16 -7.95
N TYR A 281 14.45 -5.34 -7.28
CA TYR A 281 13.17 -4.80 -7.74
C TYR A 281 13.21 -3.28 -7.87
N MET A 282 13.82 -2.57 -6.91
CA MET A 282 14.01 -1.12 -7.00
C MET A 282 14.77 -0.74 -8.28
N PHE A 283 15.88 -1.42 -8.57
CA PHE A 283 16.67 -1.15 -9.77
C PHE A 283 15.89 -1.43 -11.05
N ILE A 284 15.17 -2.55 -11.13
CA ILE A 284 14.39 -2.94 -12.31
C ILE A 284 13.29 -1.92 -12.60
N ILE A 285 12.55 -1.49 -11.57
CA ILE A 285 11.45 -0.52 -11.73
C ILE A 285 12.00 0.85 -12.14
N MET A 286 13.09 1.29 -11.53
CA MET A 286 13.74 2.56 -11.87
C MET A 286 14.28 2.54 -13.32
N LEU A 287 14.94 1.45 -13.72
CA LEU A 287 15.43 1.25 -15.07
C LEU A 287 14.26 1.20 -16.07
N GLY A 288 13.18 0.50 -15.75
CA GLY A 288 11.98 0.41 -16.59
C GLY A 288 11.35 1.78 -16.83
N GLN A 289 11.19 2.59 -15.77
CA GLN A 289 10.69 3.96 -15.90
C GLN A 289 11.62 4.84 -16.74
N LEU A 290 12.94 4.72 -16.57
CA LEU A 290 13.92 5.47 -17.36
C LEU A 290 13.87 5.08 -18.84
N ILE A 291 13.83 3.78 -19.15
CA ILE A 291 13.74 3.27 -20.52
C ILE A 291 12.50 3.79 -21.22
N ILE A 292 11.34 3.71 -20.57
CA ILE A 292 10.07 4.19 -21.15
C ILE A 292 10.11 5.71 -21.35
N LEU A 293 10.70 6.47 -20.43
CA LEU A 293 10.90 7.91 -20.59
C LEU A 293 11.76 8.21 -21.83
N ILE A 294 12.87 7.47 -22.02
CA ILE A 294 13.74 7.61 -23.21
C ILE A 294 13.00 7.21 -24.49
N LEU A 295 12.24 6.12 -24.48
CA LEU A 295 11.45 5.67 -25.63
C LEU A 295 10.41 6.71 -26.03
N LEU A 296 9.73 7.32 -25.06
CA LEU A 296 8.76 8.38 -25.31
C LEU A 296 9.45 9.64 -25.83
N ALA A 297 10.58 10.05 -25.25
CA ALA A 297 11.37 11.18 -25.75
C ALA A 297 11.78 10.98 -27.23
N LYS A 298 12.24 9.77 -27.57
CA LYS A 298 12.60 9.40 -28.95
C LYS A 298 11.40 9.36 -29.88
N TYR A 299 10.29 8.76 -29.45
CA TYR A 299 9.07 8.64 -30.25
C TYR A 299 8.50 10.02 -30.63
N TYR A 300 8.56 10.97 -29.70
CA TYR A 300 8.03 12.32 -29.90
C TYR A 300 9.02 13.33 -30.49
N GLN A 301 10.28 12.94 -30.74
CA GLN A 301 11.33 13.82 -31.30
C GLN A 301 11.55 15.13 -30.51
N VAL A 302 11.28 15.11 -29.19
CA VAL A 302 11.42 16.28 -28.33
C VAL A 302 12.80 16.31 -27.68
N ILE A 303 13.49 17.44 -27.78
CA ILE A 303 14.73 17.69 -27.02
C ILE A 303 14.37 17.68 -25.52
N PRO A 304 15.03 16.85 -24.71
CA PRO A 304 14.66 16.60 -23.30
C PRO A 304 15.03 17.76 -22.36
N ASP A 305 14.58 18.98 -22.63
CA ASP A 305 14.69 20.13 -21.71
C ASP A 305 13.55 20.11 -20.67
N TRP A 306 13.46 19.00 -19.94
CA TRP A 306 12.40 18.73 -18.95
C TRP A 306 12.42 19.69 -17.76
N THR A 307 13.53 20.38 -17.52
CA THR A 307 13.69 21.35 -16.42
C THR A 307 12.96 22.68 -16.69
N ARG A 308 12.73 23.04 -17.96
CA ARG A 308 12.22 24.38 -18.34
C ARG A 308 10.69 24.43 -18.52
N SER A 309 10.07 23.33 -18.92
CA SER A 309 8.63 23.28 -19.23
C SER A 309 7.72 23.46 -18.00
N ILE A 310 8.18 23.07 -16.80
CA ILE A 310 7.33 23.07 -15.60
C ILE A 310 7.27 24.45 -14.92
N GLN A 311 8.33 25.27 -15.03
CA GLN A 311 8.37 26.60 -14.43
C GLN A 311 7.34 27.58 -15.03
N GLN A 312 6.78 27.28 -16.21
CA GLN A 312 5.72 28.09 -16.84
C GLN A 312 4.30 27.61 -16.45
N ASN A 313 4.07 26.34 -16.09
CA ASN A 313 2.73 25.88 -15.67
C ASN A 313 2.24 26.57 -14.38
N THR A 314 3.17 26.97 -13.50
CA THR A 314 2.84 27.73 -12.29
C THR A 314 2.38 29.15 -12.56
N SER A 315 2.88 29.82 -13.61
CA SER A 315 2.31 31.11 -13.99
C SER A 315 0.87 30.93 -14.43
N TRP A 316 0.56 29.90 -15.23
CA TRP A 316 -0.81 29.64 -15.69
C TRP A 316 -1.78 29.28 -14.56
N GLN A 317 -1.40 28.40 -13.62
CA GLN A 317 -2.24 28.11 -12.44
C GLN A 317 -2.43 29.32 -11.50
N LYS A 318 -1.41 30.19 -11.39
CA LYS A 318 -1.49 31.43 -10.61
C LYS A 318 -2.34 32.49 -11.30
N TYR A 319 -2.36 32.52 -12.64
CA TYR A 319 -3.27 33.34 -13.43
C TYR A 319 -4.71 32.82 -13.34
N GLN A 320 -4.92 31.50 -13.40
CA GLN A 320 -6.26 30.91 -13.36
C GLN A 320 -6.92 31.01 -11.97
N SER A 321 -6.13 30.99 -10.88
CA SER A 321 -6.67 31.33 -9.55
C SER A 321 -6.97 32.82 -9.37
N ASN A 322 -6.38 33.68 -10.20
CA ASN A 322 -6.59 35.14 -10.17
C ASN A 322 -7.60 35.61 -11.23
N SER A 323 -8.04 34.74 -12.14
CA SER A 323 -8.93 35.07 -13.27
C SER A 323 -10.34 34.49 -13.12
N MET A 324 -10.78 34.17 -11.91
CA MET A 324 -12.22 34.16 -11.64
C MET A 324 -12.72 35.58 -11.94
N PRO A 325 -13.60 35.78 -12.94
CA PRO A 325 -14.16 37.10 -13.17
C PRO A 325 -14.95 37.45 -11.92
N ILE A 326 -14.45 38.41 -11.15
CA ILE A 326 -15.33 39.22 -10.30
C ILE A 326 -16.32 39.80 -11.30
N HIS A 327 -17.52 39.24 -11.32
CA HIS A 327 -18.64 39.81 -12.04
C HIS A 327 -18.90 41.15 -11.34
N ASN A 328 -18.19 42.18 -11.80
CA ASN A 328 -18.28 43.53 -11.29
C ASN A 328 -19.60 44.09 -11.81
N ASN A 329 -20.68 43.65 -11.16
CA ASN A 329 -22.01 44.19 -11.38
C ASN A 329 -22.00 45.56 -10.69
N ASN A 330 -21.55 46.56 -11.43
CA ASN A 330 -21.78 47.97 -11.14
C ASN A 330 -23.29 48.24 -11.22
N ASN A 331 -24.01 47.79 -10.19
CA ASN A 331 -25.26 48.39 -9.79
C ASN A 331 -25.06 48.87 -8.36
N ASN A 332 -24.67 50.15 -8.28
CA ASN A 332 -24.93 50.98 -7.12
C ASN A 332 -26.39 50.79 -6.69
N ASN A 333 -26.58 50.70 -5.38
CA ASN A 333 -27.84 50.58 -4.65
C ASN A 333 -28.29 49.12 -4.47
N ASN A 334 -27.76 48.46 -3.44
CA ASN A 334 -28.58 48.07 -2.29
C ASN A 334 -27.71 47.65 -1.11
N HIS A 335 -27.91 48.41 -0.05
CA HIS A 335 -27.23 48.43 1.21
C HIS A 335 -28.06 47.58 2.19
N ILE A 336 -27.84 46.26 2.28
CA ILE A 336 -28.56 45.41 3.26
C ILE A 336 -27.61 44.34 3.83
N GLU A 337 -27.03 44.66 4.98
CA GLU A 337 -27.24 43.92 6.25
C GLU A 337 -26.92 42.41 6.26
N TYR A 338 -25.63 42.02 6.30
CA TYR A 338 -25.24 40.66 6.70
C TYR A 338 -24.01 40.59 7.64
N ILE A 339 -23.42 41.72 8.05
CA ILE A 339 -22.20 41.72 8.88
C ILE A 339 -22.50 41.87 10.38
N GLN A 340 -23.76 42.04 10.79
CA GLN A 340 -24.12 42.34 12.18
C GLN A 340 -24.53 41.14 13.05
N LEU A 341 -24.52 39.90 12.55
CA LEU A 341 -25.00 38.73 13.31
C LEU A 341 -23.91 37.78 13.85
N LEU A 342 -22.64 38.15 13.78
CA LEU A 342 -21.54 37.29 14.27
C LEU A 342 -20.65 37.95 15.33
N ASN A 343 -21.04 39.10 15.89
CA ASN A 343 -20.22 39.82 16.86
C ASN A 343 -20.93 40.28 18.14
N THR A 344 -22.04 39.63 18.50
CA THR A 344 -22.68 39.82 19.80
C THR A 344 -22.93 38.44 20.38
N ASP A 345 -21.98 37.98 21.20
CA ASP A 345 -22.19 37.10 22.35
C ASP A 345 -20.82 36.77 22.96
N TYR A 346 -20.12 37.77 23.53
CA TYR A 346 -18.98 37.56 24.45
C TYR A 346 -18.64 38.82 25.28
N ILE A 347 -19.62 39.40 25.99
CA ILE A 347 -19.49 40.19 27.23
C ILE A 347 -20.92 40.15 27.82
N GLU A 348 -21.25 39.54 28.94
CA GLU A 348 -20.69 39.59 30.30
C GLU A 348 -21.15 38.35 31.10
#